data_AF-A0A0M9DZA7-F1
#
_entry.id   AF-A0A0M9DZA7-F1
#
_cell.length_a   1.000
_cell.length_b   1.000
_cell.length_c   1.000
_cell.angle_alpha   90.00
_cell.angle_beta   90.00
_cell.angle_gamma   90.00
#
_symmetry.space_group_name_H-M   'P 1'
#
loop_
_entity.id
_entity.type
_entity.pdbx_description
1 polymer ?
#
loop_
_entity_poly.entity_id
_entity_poly.type
_entity_poly.pdbx_seq_one_letter_code
_entity_poly.pdbx_strand_id
1 'polypeptide(L)'
;MSQQYLPASTISELNVVKNQFIIWRENRKKRNEKIPDALILSAGKLIGSFSLNVICKSLRMNQQDFKARLNSINTIKTYDHLDTPEFVELNSFPQQCINGCTIEMEDNNGSKMKITGINSNDIINLAKFFWRK
;
A
#
# COMPACT_ATOMS: atom_id res chain seq x y z
N MET A 1 23.37 16.27 2.84
CA MET A 1 23.48 14.85 2.44
C MET A 1 23.54 14.02 3.71
N SER A 2 22.42 13.46 4.15
CA SER A 2 22.37 12.71 5.42
C SER A 2 22.79 11.26 5.17
N GLN A 3 24.04 10.93 5.47
CA GLN A 3 24.48 9.54 5.61
C GLN A 3 23.82 8.95 6.85
N GLN A 4 22.78 8.14 6.65
CA GLN A 4 22.22 7.32 7.72
C GLN A 4 23.22 6.20 8.03
N TYR A 5 23.81 6.26 9.22
CA TYR A 5 24.71 5.23 9.74
C TYR A 5 23.86 4.02 10.15
N LEU A 6 23.94 2.94 9.39
CA LEU A 6 23.22 1.70 9.67
C LEU A 6 24.02 0.86 10.68
N PRO A 7 23.40 0.32 11.73
CA PRO A 7 24.11 -0.49 12.73
C PRO A 7 24.69 -1.76 12.09
N ALA A 8 25.85 -2.21 12.54
CA ALA A 8 26.57 -3.35 11.96
C ALA A 8 25.72 -4.64 11.85
N SER A 9 24.73 -4.80 12.74
CA SER A 9 23.76 -5.91 12.70
C SER A 9 22.91 -5.91 11.43
N THR A 10 22.45 -4.76 10.94
CA THR A 10 21.59 -4.71 9.75
C THR A 10 22.40 -4.96 8.48
N ILE A 11 23.65 -4.48 8.43
CA ILE A 11 24.56 -4.76 7.31
C ILE A 11 24.81 -6.27 7.19
N SER A 12 24.95 -6.96 8.33
CA SER A 12 25.05 -8.43 8.37
C SER A 12 23.80 -9.10 7.78
N GLU A 13 22.60 -8.65 8.16
CA GLU A 13 21.33 -9.19 7.63
C GLU A 13 21.20 -9.02 6.11
N LEU A 14 21.54 -7.84 5.56
CA LEU A 14 21.53 -7.61 4.12
C LEU A 14 22.51 -8.54 3.38
N ASN A 15 23.69 -8.77 3.95
CA ASN A 15 24.68 -9.67 3.37
C ASN A 15 24.23 -11.13 3.39
N VAL A 16 23.58 -11.58 4.46
CA VAL A 16 22.99 -12.93 4.56
C VAL A 16 21.96 -13.13 3.44
N VAL A 17 21.01 -12.20 3.30
CA VAL A 17 19.99 -12.30 2.23
C VAL A 17 20.65 -12.22 0.85
N LYS A 18 21.64 -11.36 0.66
CA LYS A 18 22.41 -11.28 -0.60
C LYS A 18 23.07 -12.62 -0.95
N ASN A 19 23.67 -13.30 0.02
CA ASN A 19 24.28 -14.61 -0.19
C ASN A 19 23.24 -15.66 -0.58
N GLN A 20 22.05 -15.65 0.03
CA GLN A 20 20.95 -16.55 -0.38
C GLN A 20 20.56 -16.35 -1.85
N PHE A 21 20.51 -15.10 -2.32
CA PHE A 21 20.24 -14.78 -3.72
C PHE A 21 21.38 -15.21 -4.66
N ILE A 22 22.64 -15.13 -4.23
CA ILE A 22 23.79 -15.59 -5.00
C ILE A 22 23.72 -17.12 -5.15
N ILE A 23 23.58 -17.84 -4.03
CA ILE A 23 23.47 -19.30 -4.01
C ILE A 23 22.32 -19.77 -4.91
N TRP A 24 21.15 -19.14 -4.83
CA TRP A 24 20.04 -19.49 -5.71
C TRP A 24 20.35 -19.22 -7.20
N ARG A 25 21.00 -18.10 -7.53
CA ARG A 25 21.37 -17.79 -8.92
C ARG A 25 22.40 -18.74 -9.51
N GLU A 26 23.28 -19.29 -8.68
CA GLU A 26 24.27 -20.29 -9.07
C GLU A 26 23.64 -21.67 -9.27
N ASN A 27 22.68 -22.04 -8.42
CA ASN A 27 22.04 -23.35 -8.44
C ASN A 27 20.78 -23.44 -9.31
N ARG A 28 20.29 -22.32 -9.86
CA ARG A 28 19.10 -22.34 -10.74
C ARG A 28 19.38 -23.08 -12.04
N LYS A 29 18.39 -23.83 -12.50
CA LYS A 29 18.49 -24.64 -13.72
C LYS A 29 18.35 -23.80 -14.98
N LYS A 30 17.61 -22.69 -14.92
CA LYS A 30 17.36 -21.80 -16.06
C LYS A 30 17.60 -20.34 -15.71
N ARG A 31 18.09 -19.56 -16.67
CA ARG A 31 18.32 -18.11 -16.50
C ARG A 31 17.04 -17.34 -16.13
N ASN A 32 15.89 -17.80 -16.63
CA ASN A 32 14.58 -17.16 -16.41
C ASN A 32 13.75 -17.88 -15.33
N GLU A 33 14.39 -18.72 -14.51
CA GLU A 33 13.70 -19.37 -13.40
C GLU A 33 13.18 -18.33 -12.41
N LYS A 34 11.92 -18.49 -12.00
CA LYS A 34 11.26 -17.58 -11.07
C LYS A 34 11.97 -17.67 -9.72
N ILE A 35 12.36 -16.51 -9.15
CA ILE A 35 12.94 -16.46 -7.79
C ILE A 35 11.94 -17.10 -6.82
N PRO A 36 12.34 -17.98 -5.91
CA PRO A 36 11.46 -18.53 -4.88
C PRO A 36 10.83 -17.44 -4.01
N ASP A 37 9.56 -17.62 -3.63
CA ASP A 37 8.83 -16.63 -2.83
C ASP A 37 9.42 -16.48 -1.42
N ALA A 38 10.04 -17.53 -0.87
CA ALA A 38 10.80 -17.46 0.37
C ALA A 38 11.94 -16.43 0.32
N LEU A 39 12.66 -16.32 -0.81
CA LEU A 39 13.73 -15.33 -0.98
C LEU A 39 13.17 -13.91 -1.12
N ILE A 40 12.04 -13.77 -1.81
CA ILE A 40 11.34 -12.48 -1.93
C ILE A 40 10.90 -12.00 -0.54
N LEU A 41 10.36 -12.88 0.29
CA LEU A 41 9.95 -12.58 1.67
C LEU A 41 11.15 -12.24 2.57
N SER A 42 12.26 -12.99 2.48
CA SER A 42 13.48 -12.67 3.21
C SER A 42 14.00 -11.26 2.89
N ALA A 43 13.95 -10.87 1.61
CA ALA A 43 14.28 -9.50 1.20
C ALA A 43 13.23 -8.48 1.68
N GLY A 44 11.95 -8.85 1.73
CA GLY A 44 10.87 -8.00 2.23
C GLY A 44 11.03 -7.62 3.71
N LYS A 45 11.57 -8.53 4.54
CA LYS A 45 11.86 -8.26 5.96
C LYS A 45 12.87 -7.12 6.16
N LEU A 46 13.70 -6.82 5.15
CA LEU A 46 14.69 -5.74 5.22
C LEU A 46 14.10 -4.34 5.01
N ILE A 47 12.83 -4.20 4.58
CA ILE A 47 12.22 -2.90 4.22
C ILE A 47 12.11 -1.96 5.44
N GLY A 48 12.12 -2.48 6.67
CA GLY A 48 12.17 -1.67 7.89
C GLY A 48 13.55 -1.08 8.20
N SER A 49 14.62 -1.75 7.76
CA SER A 49 16.01 -1.38 8.06
C SER A 49 16.72 -0.72 6.88
N PHE A 50 16.26 -0.94 5.65
CA PHE A 50 16.88 -0.45 4.43
C PHE A 50 15.84 0.13 3.48
N SER A 51 16.23 1.18 2.75
CA SER A 51 15.39 1.67 1.65
C SER A 51 15.24 0.60 0.56
N LEU A 52 14.05 0.53 -0.05
CA LEU A 52 13.76 -0.38 -1.16
C LEU A 52 14.79 -0.29 -2.28
N ASN A 53 15.28 0.91 -2.60
CA ASN A 53 16.28 1.11 -3.64
C ASN A 53 17.61 0.41 -3.28
N VAL A 54 18.05 0.51 -2.02
CA VAL A 54 19.27 -0.15 -1.54
C VAL A 54 19.12 -1.67 -1.59
N ILE A 55 17.98 -2.21 -1.16
CA ILE A 55 17.68 -3.65 -1.22
C ILE A 55 17.70 -4.12 -2.69
N CYS A 56 16.94 -3.47 -3.57
CA CYS A 56 16.83 -3.88 -4.98
C CYS A 56 18.17 -3.80 -5.71
N LYS A 57 18.97 -2.74 -5.49
CA LYS A 57 20.32 -2.62 -6.07
C LYS A 57 21.24 -3.72 -5.56
N SER A 58 21.26 -3.95 -4.25
CA SER A 58 22.14 -4.95 -3.62
C SER A 58 21.81 -6.37 -4.08
N LEU A 59 20.51 -6.66 -4.21
CA LEU A 59 20.01 -7.95 -4.67
C LEU A 59 19.94 -8.07 -6.20
N ARG A 60 20.25 -7.02 -6.97
CA ARG A 60 20.14 -6.96 -8.45
C ARG A 60 18.74 -7.35 -8.93
N MET A 61 17.73 -6.64 -8.44
CA MET A 61 16.32 -6.83 -8.79
C MET A 61 15.71 -5.54 -9.33
N ASN A 62 14.70 -5.69 -10.20
CA ASN A 62 13.84 -4.58 -10.57
C ASN A 62 12.91 -4.24 -9.39
N GLN A 63 12.82 -2.95 -9.06
CA GLN A 63 12.03 -2.47 -7.92
C GLN A 63 10.52 -2.63 -8.12
N GLN A 64 10.00 -2.43 -9.32
CA GLN A 64 8.58 -2.64 -9.64
C GLN A 64 8.22 -4.11 -9.54
N ASP A 65 9.03 -4.99 -10.14
CA ASP A 65 8.81 -6.45 -10.08
C ASP A 65 8.87 -6.94 -8.63
N PHE A 66 9.82 -6.44 -7.84
CA PHE A 66 9.95 -6.81 -6.44
C PHE A 66 8.71 -6.41 -5.62
N LYS A 67 8.21 -5.18 -5.79
CA LYS A 67 6.97 -4.71 -5.14
C LYS A 67 5.76 -5.53 -5.56
N ALA A 68 5.59 -5.74 -6.86
CA ALA A 68 4.47 -6.51 -7.39
C ALA A 68 4.44 -7.91 -6.78
N ARG A 69 5.60 -8.57 -6.74
CA ARG A 69 5.73 -9.92 -6.18
C ARG A 69 5.52 -9.98 -4.67
N LEU A 70 6.05 -9.02 -3.91
CA LEU A 70 5.80 -8.93 -2.47
C LEU A 70 4.31 -8.77 -2.19
N ASN A 71 3.63 -7.89 -2.93
CA ASN A 71 2.20 -7.68 -2.78
C ASN A 71 1.43 -8.95 -3.12
N SER A 72 1.75 -9.63 -4.23
CA SER A 72 1.11 -10.90 -4.60
C SER A 72 1.28 -11.98 -3.51
N ILE A 73 2.48 -12.11 -2.95
CA ILE A 73 2.73 -13.11 -1.89
C ILE A 73 1.94 -12.75 -0.61
N ASN A 74 1.91 -11.48 -0.22
CA ASN A 74 1.16 -11.04 0.94
C ASN A 74 -0.35 -11.22 0.74
N THR A 75 -0.88 -10.96 -0.45
CA THR A 75 -2.29 -11.21 -0.75
C THR A 75 -2.62 -12.70 -0.68
N ILE A 76 -1.75 -13.59 -1.19
CA ILE A 76 -1.96 -15.04 -1.10
C ILE A 76 -2.02 -15.49 0.37
N LYS A 77 -1.09 -14.98 1.21
CA LYS A 77 -1.11 -15.27 2.65
C LYS A 77 -2.36 -14.77 3.35
N THR A 78 -2.90 -13.62 2.93
CA THR A 78 -4.17 -13.14 3.51
C THR A 78 -5.32 -14.05 3.13
N TYR A 79 -5.35 -14.61 1.91
CA TYR A 79 -6.41 -15.56 1.50
C TYR A 79 -6.34 -16.91 2.22
N ASP A 80 -5.13 -17.42 2.53
CA ASP A 80 -4.95 -18.67 3.28
C ASP A 80 -5.35 -18.56 4.78
N HIS A 81 -5.57 -17.33 5.28
CA HIS A 81 -5.97 -17.05 6.66
C HIS A 81 -7.42 -16.52 6.81
N LEU A 82 -8.24 -16.59 5.74
CA LEU A 82 -9.63 -16.08 5.74
C LEU A 82 -10.65 -16.95 6.49
N ASP A 83 -10.28 -17.59 7.60
CA ASP A 83 -11.27 -18.18 8.52
C ASP A 83 -11.70 -17.22 9.64
N THR A 84 -11.18 -16.00 9.70
CA THR A 84 -11.65 -14.96 10.62
C THR A 84 -11.61 -13.57 9.99
N PRO A 85 -12.71 -12.81 9.96
CA PRO A 85 -12.66 -11.42 9.52
C PRO A 85 -11.88 -10.58 10.54
N GLU A 86 -10.69 -10.13 10.15
CA GLU A 86 -9.85 -9.23 10.95
C GLU A 86 -10.40 -7.81 10.85
N PHE A 87 -11.05 -7.34 11.91
CA PHE A 87 -11.44 -5.94 12.03
C PHE A 87 -10.18 -5.09 12.15
N VAL A 88 -10.01 -4.14 11.22
CA VAL A 88 -8.94 -3.15 11.27
C VAL A 88 -9.50 -1.86 11.85
N GLU A 89 -9.05 -1.49 13.04
CA GLU A 89 -9.38 -0.20 13.64
C GLU A 89 -8.73 0.92 12.82
N LEU A 90 -9.57 1.67 12.09
CA LEU A 90 -9.16 2.89 11.42
C LEU A 90 -9.04 3.99 12.47
N ASN A 91 -7.82 4.28 12.92
CA ASN A 91 -7.54 5.46 13.73
C ASN A 91 -8.17 6.68 13.06
N SER A 92 -9.07 7.35 13.77
CA SER A 92 -9.78 8.53 13.27
C SER A 92 -8.77 9.54 12.75
N PHE A 93 -8.71 9.71 11.43
CA PHE A 93 -7.95 10.81 10.85
C PHE A 93 -8.47 12.11 11.48
N PRO A 94 -7.59 13.07 11.85
CA PRO A 94 -8.08 14.38 12.24
C PRO A 94 -9.01 14.82 11.14
N GLN A 95 -10.27 15.13 11.49
CA GLN A 95 -11.26 15.62 10.55
C GLN A 95 -10.57 16.74 9.79
N GLN A 96 -10.11 16.45 8.57
CA GLN A 96 -9.82 17.50 7.62
C GLN A 96 -11.17 18.16 7.52
N CYS A 97 -11.30 19.38 8.06
CA CYS A 97 -12.41 20.24 7.75
C CYS A 97 -12.53 20.19 6.24
N ILE A 98 -13.53 19.47 5.76
CA ILE A 98 -13.79 19.33 4.34
C ILE A 98 -14.27 20.74 3.99
N ASN A 99 -13.33 21.61 3.60
CA ASN A 99 -13.63 22.97 3.23
C ASN A 99 -14.45 22.89 1.95
N GLY A 100 -15.77 22.84 2.14
CA GLY A 100 -16.77 22.66 1.11
C GLY A 100 -17.03 21.21 0.74
N CYS A 101 -18.21 20.70 1.10
CA CYS A 101 -18.77 19.56 0.36
C CYS A 101 -19.45 20.06 -0.93
N THR A 102 -19.42 19.22 -1.97
CA THR A 102 -20.26 19.40 -3.15
C THR A 102 -21.43 18.45 -3.07
N ILE A 103 -22.65 18.96 -3.24
CA ILE A 103 -23.89 18.21 -3.19
C ILE A 103 -24.56 18.34 -4.54
N GLU A 104 -24.86 17.20 -5.15
CA GLU A 104 -25.61 17.10 -6.39
C GLU A 104 -26.91 16.34 -6.09
N MET A 105 -28.05 16.95 -6.42
CA MET A 105 -29.38 16.40 -6.22
C MET A 105 -30.14 16.40 -7.53
N GLU A 106 -30.90 15.33 -7.77
CA GLU A 106 -31.81 15.18 -8.90
C GLU A 106 -33.18 14.74 -8.36
N ASP A 107 -34.25 15.37 -8.82
CA ASP A 107 -35.62 14.97 -8.47
C ASP A 107 -36.19 13.98 -9.51
N ASN A 108 -37.34 13.38 -9.21
CA ASN A 108 -37.99 12.41 -10.10
C ASN A 108 -38.51 13.04 -11.41
N ASN A 109 -38.59 14.38 -11.48
CA ASN A 109 -38.97 15.13 -12.67
C ASN A 109 -37.76 15.55 -13.51
N GLY A 110 -36.54 15.16 -13.10
CA GLY A 110 -35.28 15.49 -13.77
C GLY A 110 -34.74 16.88 -13.46
N SER A 111 -35.30 17.62 -12.50
CA SER A 111 -34.70 18.86 -12.01
C SER A 111 -33.38 18.53 -11.34
N LYS A 112 -32.36 19.38 -11.53
CA LYS A 112 -31.02 19.17 -10.95
C LYS A 112 -30.58 20.37 -10.12
N MET A 113 -29.92 20.10 -9.00
CA MET A 113 -29.34 21.12 -8.14
C MET A 113 -27.91 20.73 -7.75
N LYS A 114 -26.96 21.65 -7.92
CA LYS A 114 -25.56 21.50 -7.51
C LYS A 114 -25.17 22.63 -6.57
N ILE A 115 -24.62 22.26 -5.41
CA ILE A 115 -24.19 23.20 -4.38
C ILE A 115 -22.75 22.85 -3.99
N THR A 116 -21.84 23.82 -4.05
CA THR A 116 -20.43 23.65 -3.72
C THR A 116 -20.06 24.55 -2.54
N GLY A 117 -19.16 24.12 -1.67
CA GLY A 117 -18.61 25.02 -0.64
C GLY A 117 -19.48 25.18 0.60
N ILE A 118 -20.49 24.33 0.79
CA ILE A 118 -21.42 24.47 1.92
C ILE A 118 -20.90 23.79 3.18
N ASN A 119 -21.12 24.44 4.32
CA ASN A 119 -20.89 23.85 5.64
C ASN A 119 -22.03 22.89 5.98
N SER A 120 -21.72 21.81 6.70
CA SER A 120 -22.64 20.68 6.94
C SER A 120 -24.01 21.05 7.52
N ASN A 121 -24.11 22.18 8.23
CA ASN A 121 -25.31 22.54 8.99
C ASN A 121 -26.50 22.99 8.11
N ASP A 122 -26.26 23.42 6.87
CA ASP A 122 -27.31 23.97 6.00
C ASP A 122 -27.88 22.96 4.98
N ILE A 123 -27.30 21.76 4.92
CA ILE A 123 -27.61 20.75 3.89
C ILE A 123 -29.04 20.23 3.99
N ILE A 124 -29.50 19.93 5.21
CA ILE A 124 -30.82 19.29 5.43
C ILE A 124 -31.96 20.21 5.02
N ASN A 125 -31.84 21.52 5.25
CA ASN A 125 -32.87 22.47 4.87
C ASN A 125 -32.95 22.68 3.35
N LEU A 126 -31.80 22.70 2.67
CA LEU A 126 -31.73 22.80 1.21
C LEU A 126 -32.31 21.57 0.53
N ALA A 127 -31.96 20.39 1.03
CA ALA A 127 -32.55 19.11 0.66
C ALA A 127 -34.08 19.15 0.75
N LYS A 128 -34.62 19.52 1.91
CA LYS A 128 -36.08 19.60 2.13
C LYS A 128 -36.76 20.58 1.19
N PHE A 129 -36.14 21.70 0.85
CA PHE A 129 -36.71 22.66 -0.09
C PHE A 129 -36.76 22.09 -1.51
N PHE A 130 -35.71 21.40 -1.94
CA PHE A 130 -35.63 20.79 -3.27
C PHE A 130 -36.67 19.67 -3.45
N TRP A 131 -36.83 18.80 -2.46
CA TRP A 131 -37.78 17.66 -2.52
C TRP A 131 -39.24 18.01 -2.20
N ARG A 132 -39.55 19.28 -1.90
CA ARG A 132 -40.93 19.75 -1.62
C ARG A 132 -41.70 20.21 -2.86
N LYS A 133 -41.12 20.06 -4.06
CA LYS A 133 -41.78 20.35 -5.32
C LYS A 133 -42.63 19.18 -5.80
#